data_AF-A0A350XXX6-F1
#
_entry.id   AF-A0A350XXX6-F1
#
_cell.length_a   1.000
_cell.length_b   1.000
_cell.length_c   1.000
_cell.angle_alpha   90.00
_cell.angle_beta   90.00
_cell.angle_gamma   90.00
#
_symmetry.space_group_name_H-M   'P 1'
#
loop_
_entity.id
_entity.type
_entity.pdbx_description
1 polymer ?
#
loop_
_entity_poly.entity_id
_entity_poly.type
_entity_poly.pdbx_seq_one_letter_code
_entity_poly.pdbx_strand_id
1 'polypeptide(L)' 'MFEQVINFERMEQAVSLFGSFDENIKYIEKKYSVSVVCRGAEMKISGEAENV' A
#
# COMPACT_ATOMS: atom_id res chain seq x y z
N MET A 1 -8.10 3.09 -14.21
CA MET A 1 -7.67 3.05 -12.81
C MET A 1 -8.20 1.79 -12.16
N PHE A 2 -7.32 0.83 -11.93
CA PHE A 2 -7.56 -0.41 -11.22
C PHE A 2 -7.21 -0.23 -9.74
N GLU A 3 -7.81 -1.06 -8.89
CA GLU A 3 -7.67 -0.93 -7.45
C GLU A 3 -7.65 -2.28 -6.78
N GLN A 4 -6.77 -2.44 -5.79
CA GLN A 4 -6.73 -3.59 -4.92
C GLN A 4 -6.75 -3.14 -3.46
N VAL A 5 -7.54 -3.86 -2.65
CA VAL A 5 -7.64 -3.61 -1.21
C VAL A 5 -7.08 -4.81 -0.47
N ILE A 6 -6.11 -4.54 0.39
CA ILE A 6 -5.47 -5.50 1.28
C ILE A 6 -5.99 -5.22 2.70
N ASN A 7 -6.62 -6.22 3.30
CA ASN A 7 -7.10 -6.17 4.68
C ASN A 7 -6.09 -6.82 5.61
N PHE A 8 -5.66 -6.10 6.62
CA PHE A 8 -4.80 -6.63 7.67
C PHE A 8 -5.65 -7.05 8.87
N GLU A 9 -5.50 -8.29 9.35
CA GLU A 9 -6.18 -8.73 10.58
C GLU A 9 -5.65 -8.00 11.83
N ARG A 10 -4.38 -7.59 11.79
CA ARG A 10 -3.68 -6.88 12.88
C ARG A 10 -2.79 -5.78 12.33
N MET A 11 -2.98 -4.56 12.82
CA MET A 11 -2.19 -3.38 12.45
C MET A 11 -0.68 -3.56 12.69
N GLU A 12 -0.31 -4.34 13.70
CA GLU A 12 1.09 -4.66 14.02
C GLU A 12 1.84 -5.34 12.86
N GLN A 13 1.14 -6.12 12.02
CA GLN A 13 1.73 -6.74 10.83
C GLN A 13 2.04 -5.69 9.75
N ALA A 14 1.14 -4.72 9.56
CA ALA A 14 1.36 -3.62 8.62
C ALA A 14 2.54 -2.74 9.08
N VAL A 15 2.62 -2.44 10.38
CA VAL A 15 3.75 -1.70 10.96
C VAL A 15 5.07 -2.47 10.81
N SER A 16 5.07 -3.80 10.97
CA SER A 16 6.27 -4.61 10.79
C SER A 16 6.74 -4.69 9.33
N LEU A 17 5.83 -4.66 8.36
CA LEU A 17 6.17 -4.71 6.93
C LEU A 17 6.61 -3.34 6.38
N PHE A 18 5.96 -2.27 6.85
CA PHE A 18 6.13 -0.94 6.29
C PHE A 18 6.90 0.03 7.20
N GLY A 19 7.30 -0.38 8.41
CA GLY A 19 8.18 0.40 9.29
C GLY A 19 7.58 1.76 9.65
N SER A 20 8.32 2.86 9.43
CA SER A 20 7.78 4.23 9.58
C SER A 20 6.75 4.62 8.50
N PHE A 21 6.23 3.65 7.74
CA PHE A 21 5.31 3.74 6.59
C PHE A 21 5.83 4.55 5.40
N ASP A 22 6.72 5.51 5.60
CA ASP A 22 6.87 6.61 4.65
C ASP A 22 7.84 6.32 3.50
N GLU A 23 9.00 5.68 3.74
CA GLU A 23 9.99 5.48 2.66
C GLU A 23 9.69 4.28 1.77
N ASN A 24 9.31 3.13 2.35
CA ASN A 24 9.03 1.92 1.58
C ASN A 24 7.79 2.09 0.70
N ILE A 25 6.74 2.75 1.20
CA ILE A 25 5.55 3.04 0.40
C ILE A 25 5.90 4.02 -0.72
N LYS A 26 6.61 5.13 -0.43
CA LYS A 26 7.04 6.07 -1.48
C LYS A 26 7.91 5.41 -2.54
N TYR A 27 8.73 4.42 -2.17
CA TYR A 27 9.51 3.64 -3.12
C TYR A 27 8.62 2.80 -4.04
N ILE A 28 7.63 2.09 -3.48
CA ILE A 28 6.66 1.29 -4.26
C ILE A 28 5.83 2.17 -5.18
N GLU A 29 5.27 3.26 -4.65
CA GLU A 29 4.46 4.22 -5.42
C GLU A 29 5.22 4.75 -6.64
N LYS A 30 6.48 5.17 -6.44
CA LYS A 30 7.34 5.65 -7.54
C LYS A 30 7.71 4.55 -8.52
N LYS A 31 8.05 3.36 -8.02
CA LYS A 31 8.56 2.26 -8.86
C LYS A 31 7.48 1.70 -9.78
N TYR A 32 6.26 1.56 -9.27
CA TYR A 32 5.14 0.96 -10.00
C TYR A 32 4.16 2.01 -10.53
N SER A 33 4.41 3.31 -10.31
CA SER A 33 3.47 4.38 -10.66
C SER A 33 2.07 4.13 -10.10
N VAL A 34 2.01 3.67 -8.85
CA VAL A 34 0.78 3.40 -8.09
C VAL A 34 0.64 4.39 -6.95
N SER A 35 -0.57 4.53 -6.41
CA SER A 35 -0.84 5.25 -5.17
C SER A 35 -1.28 4.27 -4.09
N VAL A 36 -0.75 4.44 -2.88
CA VAL A 36 -1.03 3.59 -1.73
C VAL A 36 -1.64 4.44 -0.62
N VAL A 37 -2.82 4.05 -0.15
CA VAL A 37 -3.53 4.72 0.94
C VAL A 37 -3.81 3.73 2.05
N CYS A 38 -3.35 4.03 3.26
CA CYS A 38 -3.61 3.21 4.45
C CYS A 38 -4.65 3.91 5.34
N ARG A 39 -5.73 3.20 5.69
CA ARG A 39 -6.79 3.68 6.59
C ARG A 39 -7.16 2.60 7.57
N GLY A 40 -6.74 2.75 8.83
CA GLY A 40 -6.90 1.69 9.81
C GLY A 40 -6.28 0.39 9.31
N ALA A 41 -7.04 -0.70 9.36
CA ALA A 41 -6.64 -2.04 8.94
C ALA A 41 -6.66 -2.28 7.42
N GLU A 42 -6.98 -1.26 6.62
CA GLU A 42 -7.09 -1.39 5.16
C GLU A 42 -5.93 -0.65 4.47
N MET A 43 -5.30 -1.31 3.50
CA MET A 43 -4.39 -0.68 2.54
C MET A 43 -4.97 -0.82 1.15
N LYS A 44 -5.12 0.32 0.49
CA LYS A 44 -5.64 0.44 -0.85
C LYS A 44 -4.50 0.83 -1.79
N ILE A 45 -4.35 0.07 -2.87
CA ILE A 45 -3.37 0.32 -3.92
C ILE A 45 -4.15 0.62 -5.20
N SER A 46 -3.82 1.71 -5.88
CA SER A 46 -4.53 2.15 -7.07
C SER A 46 -3.58 2.60 -8.18
N GLY A 47 -3.86 2.25 -9.42
CA GLY A 47 -2.96 2.49 -10.55
C GLY A 47 -3.49 1.93 -11.87
N GLU A 48 -2.60 1.69 -12.82
CA GLU A 48 -2.92 0.96 -14.05
C GLU A 48 -3.01 -0.55 -13.76
N ALA A 49 -3.82 -1.28 -14.53
CA ALA A 49 -4.10 -2.71 -14.27
C ALA A 49 -2.84 -3.60 -14.34
N GLU A 50 -1.80 -3.17 -15.04
CA GLU A 50 -0.53 -3.90 -15.16
C GLU A 50 0.40 -3.68 -13.94
N ASN A 51 0.12 -2.66 -13.14
CA ASN A 51 0.98 -2.18 -12.06
C ASN A 51 0.42 -2.45 -10.66
N VAL A 52 -0.84 -2.88 -10.57
CA VAL A 52 -1.58 -3.13 -9.32
C VAL A 52 -1.78 -4.62 -9.11
#